data_AF-A0A7W1BBL4-F1
#
_entry.id   AF-A0A7W1BBL4-F1
#
_cell.length_a   1.000
_cell.length_b   1.000
_cell.length_c   1.000
_cell.angle_alpha   90.00
_cell.angle_beta   90.00
_cell.angle_gamma   90.00
#
_symmetry.space_group_name_H-M   'P 1'
#
loop_
_entity.id
_entity.type
_entity.pdbx_description
1 polymer ?
#
loop_
_entity_poly.entity_id
_entity_poly.type
_entity_poly.pdbx_seq_one_letter_code
_entity_poly.pdbx_strand_id
1 'polypeptide(L)'
;MPVVLGVDVSLGRGLDVVLMEEHVVKESWSRLGPSGLGDLLHRHRPDAVAIDAPPSAGLGLLRDEAERRRLPFPPPPGKHLGRRIAEYELSRRGIGSHQTHYHERALFSWMTAGFETYRVAASAGYPPYLGGTPRDRTALEVFPYASYVALAGCLSAGRRWRLGWRRSILDAGGVVGLPADAGIDLVDAAAAALTGERFLRGDGGFIGDPREGVIVLPVPALEDRYRRCPQPENAPAQARLRVARRLCECGCGGSVRRRFVPGHASKLRSRLLREARVGRAAEDQLRRLGWLRHLEKRGPPT
;
A
#
# COMPACT_ATOMS: atom_id res chain seq x y z
N MET A 1 -2.20 27.79 1.43
CA MET A 1 -2.64 26.56 2.10
C MET A 1 -1.69 25.45 1.70
N PRO A 2 -1.42 24.43 2.55
CA PRO A 2 -0.44 23.42 2.21
C PRO A 2 -0.85 22.60 0.98
N VAL A 3 0.05 22.47 0.02
CA VAL A 3 -0.06 21.56 -1.12
C VAL A 3 0.68 20.28 -0.76
N VAL A 4 0.00 19.14 -0.80
CA VAL A 4 0.59 17.86 -0.41
C VAL A 4 0.40 16.83 -1.52
N LEU A 5 1.48 16.10 -1.81
CA LEU A 5 1.46 14.97 -2.70
C LEU A 5 1.39 13.68 -1.87
N GLY A 6 0.27 12.97 -1.91
CA GLY A 6 0.11 11.67 -1.27
C GLY A 6 0.50 10.52 -2.21
N VAL A 7 1.16 9.50 -1.69
CA VAL A 7 1.70 8.36 -2.45
C VAL A 7 1.32 7.06 -1.77
N ASP A 8 0.65 6.16 -2.48
CA ASP A 8 0.52 4.75 -2.11
C ASP A 8 1.56 3.92 -2.88
N VAL A 9 2.30 3.09 -2.14
CA VAL A 9 3.40 2.30 -2.69
C VAL A 9 2.97 0.85 -2.90
N SER A 10 2.84 0.44 -4.16
CA SER A 10 2.58 -0.97 -4.49
C SER A 10 3.68 -1.57 -5.36
N LEU A 11 4.25 -2.69 -4.91
CA LEU A 11 5.14 -3.48 -5.75
C LEU A 11 4.39 -4.02 -6.99
N GLY A 12 5.00 -3.82 -8.16
CA GLY A 12 4.51 -4.35 -9.45
C GLY A 12 3.31 -3.62 -10.06
N ARG A 13 2.62 -2.76 -9.30
CA ARG A 13 1.60 -1.84 -9.84
C ARG A 13 2.15 -0.43 -10.04
N GLY A 14 3.22 -0.05 -9.37
CA GLY A 14 3.78 1.30 -9.38
C GLY A 14 3.24 2.11 -8.20
N LEU A 15 3.36 3.43 -8.32
CA LEU A 15 2.89 4.40 -7.34
C LEU A 15 1.54 4.96 -7.77
N ASP A 16 0.57 4.96 -6.86
CA ASP A 16 -0.65 5.75 -6.99
C ASP A 16 -0.44 7.07 -6.23
N VAL A 17 -0.73 8.18 -6.89
CA VAL A 17 -0.33 9.52 -6.44
C VAL A 17 -1.49 10.48 -6.52
N VAL A 18 -1.67 11.30 -5.48
CA VAL A 18 -2.70 12.34 -5.38
C VAL A 18 -2.04 13.67 -5.04
N LEU A 19 -2.29 14.71 -5.82
CA LEU A 19 -1.97 16.09 -5.46
C LEU A 19 -3.20 16.71 -4.80
N MET A 20 -3.05 17.17 -3.56
CA MET A 20 -4.13 17.74 -2.77
C MET A 20 -3.78 19.15 -2.30
N GLU A 21 -4.76 20.04 -2.38
CA GLU A 21 -4.71 21.39 -1.81
C GLU A 21 -6.11 21.75 -1.33
N GLU A 22 -6.23 22.20 -0.07
CA GLU A 22 -7.51 22.58 0.55
C GLU A 22 -8.53 21.45 0.55
N HIS A 23 -8.10 20.23 0.89
CA HIS A 23 -8.91 19.01 0.80
C HIS A 23 -9.42 18.69 -0.62
N VAL A 24 -9.02 19.43 -1.66
CA VAL A 24 -9.40 19.19 -3.04
C VAL A 24 -8.30 18.38 -3.73
N VAL A 25 -8.65 17.21 -4.26
CA VAL A 25 -7.80 16.47 -5.20
C VAL A 25 -7.73 17.26 -6.50
N LYS A 26 -6.57 17.84 -6.79
CA LYS A 26 -6.32 18.62 -8.01
C LYS A 26 -6.00 17.72 -9.18
N GLU A 27 -5.13 16.74 -8.93
CA GLU A 27 -4.65 15.78 -9.92
C GLU A 27 -4.38 14.42 -9.27
N SER A 28 -4.48 13.36 -10.06
CA SER A 28 -4.20 12.00 -9.62
C SER A 28 -3.54 11.19 -10.72
N TRP A 29 -2.61 10.33 -10.35
CA TRP A 29 -1.87 9.46 -11.26
C TRP A 29 -1.82 8.05 -10.70
N SER A 30 -1.82 7.07 -11.58
CA SER A 30 -1.72 5.66 -11.20
C SER A 30 -0.56 5.01 -11.93
N ARG A 31 0.04 4.03 -11.28
CA ARG A 31 1.11 3.19 -11.85
C ARG A 31 2.36 3.97 -12.25
N LEU A 32 2.68 5.05 -11.53
CA LEU A 32 3.90 5.79 -11.76
C LEU A 32 5.12 4.98 -11.34
N GLY A 33 6.20 5.13 -12.09
CA GLY A 33 7.53 4.69 -11.67
C GLY A 33 8.23 5.73 -10.79
N PRO A 34 9.35 5.38 -10.15
CA PRO A 34 10.13 6.31 -9.33
C PRO A 34 10.51 7.61 -10.05
N SER A 35 10.95 7.54 -11.32
CA SER A 35 11.26 8.74 -12.12
C SER A 35 10.06 9.67 -12.29
N GLY A 36 8.86 9.10 -12.49
CA GLY A 36 7.63 9.89 -12.62
C GLY A 36 7.28 10.64 -11.34
N LEU A 37 7.53 10.05 -10.16
CA LEU A 37 7.40 10.79 -8.89
C LEU A 37 8.40 11.95 -8.82
N GLY A 38 9.66 11.73 -9.22
CA GLY A 38 10.66 12.79 -9.28
C GLY A 38 10.22 13.98 -10.14
N ASP A 39 9.66 13.71 -11.32
CA ASP A 39 9.14 14.75 -12.21
C ASP A 39 7.98 15.53 -11.57
N LEU A 40 7.06 14.85 -10.88
CA LEU A 40 5.96 15.50 -10.17
C LEU A 40 6.46 16.40 -9.03
N LEU A 41 7.45 15.96 -8.25
CA LEU A 41 8.03 16.75 -7.17
C LEU A 41 8.72 18.02 -7.67
N HIS A 42 9.40 17.95 -8.82
CA HIS A 42 10.02 19.11 -9.45
C HIS A 42 8.97 20.07 -10.03
N ARG A 43 7.94 19.53 -10.67
CA ARG A 43 6.89 20.33 -11.33
C ARG A 43 6.00 21.05 -10.32
N HIS A 44 5.44 20.32 -9.36
CA HIS A 44 4.42 20.84 -8.45
C HIS A 44 5.00 21.48 -7.20
N ARG A 45 6.25 21.13 -6.84
CA ARG A 45 6.96 21.64 -5.66
C ARG A 45 6.07 21.68 -4.39
N PRO A 46 5.38 20.58 -4.04
CA PRO A 46 4.48 20.56 -2.89
C PRO A 46 5.20 20.95 -1.59
N ASP A 47 4.43 21.32 -0.56
CA ASP A 47 4.97 21.60 0.77
C ASP A 47 5.39 20.31 1.50
N ALA A 48 4.77 19.17 1.16
CA ALA A 48 5.22 17.86 1.61
C ALA A 48 4.85 16.73 0.61
N VAL A 49 5.53 15.60 0.75
CA VAL A 49 5.16 14.34 0.11
C VAL A 49 4.86 13.28 1.18
N ALA A 50 3.63 12.80 1.24
CA ALA A 50 3.18 11.83 2.24
C ALA A 50 3.13 10.43 1.63
N ILE A 51 3.90 9.49 2.15
CA ILE A 51 4.18 8.19 1.51
C ILE A 51 3.67 7.05 2.40
N ASP A 52 2.84 6.16 1.85
CA ASP A 52 2.46 4.87 2.46
C ASP A 52 3.59 3.85 2.38
N ALA A 53 4.68 4.16 3.07
CA ALA A 53 5.77 3.22 3.30
C ALA A 53 6.70 3.72 4.42
N PRO A 54 7.38 2.79 5.11
CA PRO A 54 8.52 3.14 5.95
C PRO A 54 9.68 3.71 5.11
N PRO A 55 10.47 4.65 5.64
CA PRO A 55 11.62 5.24 4.93
C PRO A 55 12.85 4.32 4.90
N SER A 56 12.96 3.42 5.87
CA SER A 56 14.09 2.49 6.02
C SER A 56 13.69 1.22 6.77
N ALA A 57 14.60 0.25 6.84
CA ALA A 57 14.45 -0.88 7.75
C ALA A 57 14.41 -0.38 9.21
N GLY A 58 13.81 -1.18 10.11
CA GLY A 58 13.92 -0.93 11.54
C GLY A 58 15.35 -1.11 12.05
N LEU A 59 15.63 -0.58 13.23
CA LEU A 59 16.91 -0.79 13.94
C LEU A 59 16.79 -1.91 14.99
N GLY A 60 15.58 -2.37 15.27
CA GLY A 60 15.34 -3.40 16.27
C GLY A 60 15.47 -2.86 17.68
N LEU A 61 15.13 -1.59 17.91
CA LEU A 61 15.23 -0.95 19.24
C LEU A 61 14.46 -1.73 20.30
N LEU A 62 13.30 -2.29 19.95
CA LEU A 62 12.52 -3.12 20.86
C LEU A 62 13.18 -4.45 21.25
N ARG A 63 14.35 -4.80 20.70
CA ARG A 63 15.17 -5.94 21.16
C ARG A 63 15.98 -5.62 22.40
N ASP A 64 16.36 -4.37 22.57
CA ASP A 64 17.07 -3.90 23.74
C ASP A 64 16.08 -3.68 24.89
N GLU A 65 16.38 -4.26 26.05
CA GLU A 65 15.55 -4.08 27.25
C GLU A 65 15.60 -2.66 27.80
N ALA A 66 16.75 -2.00 27.72
CA ALA A 66 16.88 -0.61 28.15
C ALA A 66 16.02 0.32 27.30
N GLU A 67 16.00 0.12 25.97
CA GLU A 67 15.13 0.87 25.07
C GLU A 67 13.64 0.62 25.36
N ARG A 68 13.23 -0.64 25.57
CA ARG A 68 11.83 -0.95 25.96
C ARG A 68 11.41 -0.25 27.24
N ARG A 69 12.27 -0.23 28.26
CA ARG A 69 11.98 0.37 29.57
C ARG A 69 11.82 1.89 29.53
N ARG A 70 12.32 2.56 28.48
CA ARG A 70 12.14 4.01 28.28
C ARG A 70 10.74 4.38 27.76
N LEU A 71 10.01 3.42 27.19
CA LEU A 71 8.68 3.68 26.65
C LEU A 71 7.69 3.93 27.80
N PRO A 72 6.72 4.86 27.65
CA PRO A 72 5.67 5.07 28.65
C PRO A 72 4.87 3.79 28.94
N PHE A 73 4.70 2.95 27.92
CA PHE A 73 4.08 1.64 28.01
C PHE A 73 5.03 0.59 27.41
N PRO A 74 5.92 -0.01 28.22
CA PRO A 74 6.85 -1.02 27.71
C PRO A 74 6.13 -2.27 27.19
N PRO A 75 6.53 -2.88 26.06
CA PRO A 75 6.02 -4.18 25.66
C PRO A 75 6.42 -5.27 26.66
N PRO A 76 5.60 -6.33 26.84
CA PRO A 76 5.97 -7.45 27.67
C PRO A 76 7.30 -8.08 27.25
N PRO A 77 8.10 -8.63 28.18
CA PRO A 77 9.37 -9.27 27.87
C PRO A 77 9.25 -10.31 26.75
N GLY A 78 10.15 -10.25 25.77
CA GLY A 78 10.18 -11.17 24.63
C GLY A 78 9.08 -10.97 23.58
N LYS A 79 8.20 -9.97 23.72
CA LYS A 79 7.15 -9.64 22.74
C LYS A 79 7.53 -8.43 21.89
N HIS A 80 6.95 -8.34 20.70
CA HIS A 80 7.10 -7.20 19.76
C HIS A 80 8.53 -6.91 19.25
N LEU A 81 9.49 -7.82 19.46
CA LEU A 81 10.92 -7.61 19.15
C LEU A 81 11.24 -7.33 17.67
N GLY A 82 10.36 -7.71 16.74
CA GLY A 82 10.53 -7.49 15.30
C GLY A 82 9.86 -6.21 14.78
N ARG A 83 9.26 -5.40 15.66
CA ARG A 83 8.56 -4.16 15.30
C ARG A 83 9.45 -2.94 15.54
N ARG A 84 9.22 -1.89 14.76
CA ARG A 84 9.64 -0.53 15.14
C ARG A 84 8.77 -0.01 16.29
N ILE A 85 9.25 1.00 17.01
CA ILE A 85 8.47 1.64 18.09
C ILE A 85 7.12 2.16 17.57
N ALA A 86 7.07 2.79 16.39
CA ALA A 86 5.81 3.27 15.80
C ALA A 86 4.77 2.15 15.59
N GLU A 87 5.22 0.98 15.14
CA GLU A 87 4.35 -0.19 14.90
C GLU A 87 3.89 -0.86 16.19
N TYR A 88 4.71 -0.80 17.24
CA TYR A 88 4.29 -1.20 18.58
C TYR A 88 3.19 -0.26 19.10
N GLU A 89 3.38 1.06 18.98
CA GLU A 89 2.39 2.07 19.38
C GLU A 89 1.04 1.87 18.68
N LEU A 90 1.04 1.56 17.39
CA LEU A 90 -0.18 1.16 16.66
C LEU A 90 -0.78 -0.15 17.22
N SER A 91 0.07 -1.18 17.38
CA SER A 91 -0.38 -2.51 17.82
C SER A 91 -1.03 -2.49 19.20
N ARG A 92 -0.48 -1.74 20.18
CA ARG A 92 -1.08 -1.65 21.53
C ARG A 92 -2.47 -1.00 21.53
N ARG A 93 -2.75 -0.14 20.54
CA ARG A 93 -4.04 0.54 20.34
C ARG A 93 -5.03 -0.29 19.52
N GLY A 94 -4.66 -1.49 19.10
CA GLY A 94 -5.48 -2.39 18.27
C GLY A 94 -5.38 -2.12 16.77
N ILE A 95 -4.48 -1.24 16.33
CA ILE A 95 -4.23 -0.96 14.91
C ILE A 95 -3.15 -1.91 14.40
N GLY A 96 -3.56 -2.86 13.56
CA GLY A 96 -2.62 -3.80 12.93
C GLY A 96 -1.82 -3.14 11.81
N SER A 97 -0.49 -3.25 11.89
CA SER A 97 0.45 -2.86 10.84
C SER A 97 1.38 -4.01 10.43
N HIS A 98 1.93 -3.93 9.23
CA HIS A 98 3.06 -4.76 8.82
C HIS A 98 4.31 -4.41 9.66
N GLN A 99 5.19 -5.40 9.86
CA GLN A 99 6.41 -5.22 10.65
C GLN A 99 7.56 -4.80 9.73
N THR A 100 8.12 -3.61 9.96
CA THR A 100 9.33 -3.16 9.25
C THR A 100 10.53 -3.71 10.00
N HIS A 101 10.81 -4.98 9.74
CA HIS A 101 11.84 -5.73 10.46
C HIS A 101 13.23 -5.13 10.24
N TYR A 102 14.11 -5.27 11.23
CA TYR A 102 15.52 -4.86 11.14
C TYR A 102 16.39 -5.80 10.30
N HIS A 103 15.82 -6.92 9.82
CA HIS A 103 16.51 -7.86 8.94
C HIS A 103 15.90 -7.73 7.55
N GLU A 104 16.70 -7.34 6.56
CA GLU A 104 16.24 -7.11 5.19
C GLU A 104 15.51 -8.31 4.59
N ARG A 105 15.98 -9.54 4.87
CA ARG A 105 15.33 -10.79 4.40
C ARG A 105 13.90 -11.00 4.90
N ALA A 106 13.49 -10.29 5.95
CA ALA A 106 12.16 -10.35 6.53
C ALA A 106 11.26 -9.17 6.09
N LEU A 107 11.81 -8.22 5.33
CA LEU A 107 11.03 -7.12 4.78
C LEU A 107 10.13 -7.59 3.65
N PHE A 108 8.95 -6.99 3.58
CA PHE A 108 8.11 -7.15 2.40
C PHE A 108 8.71 -6.37 1.24
N SER A 109 8.62 -6.93 0.03
CA SER A 109 9.19 -6.33 -1.17
C SER A 109 8.54 -5.01 -1.59
N TRP A 110 7.36 -4.66 -1.07
CA TRP A 110 6.79 -3.31 -1.22
C TRP A 110 7.49 -2.28 -0.32
N MET A 111 8.03 -2.68 0.84
CA MET A 111 8.78 -1.77 1.73
C MET A 111 10.07 -1.31 1.06
N THR A 112 10.76 -2.20 0.32
CA THR A 112 11.96 -1.83 -0.42
C THR A 112 11.65 -0.87 -1.58
N ALA A 113 10.47 -0.97 -2.20
CA ALA A 113 9.98 0.04 -3.14
C ALA A 113 9.68 1.37 -2.43
N GLY A 114 9.21 1.31 -1.18
CA GLY A 114 9.09 2.47 -0.30
C GLY A 114 10.43 3.17 -0.08
N PHE A 115 11.47 2.42 0.29
CA PHE A 115 12.81 2.99 0.49
C PHE A 115 13.34 3.70 -0.75
N GLU A 116 13.09 3.15 -1.94
CA GLU A 116 13.42 3.82 -3.20
C GLU A 116 12.59 5.10 -3.41
N THR A 117 11.30 5.06 -3.07
CA THR A 117 10.42 6.24 -3.13
C THR A 117 10.96 7.38 -2.27
N TYR A 118 11.45 7.09 -1.06
CA TYR A 118 12.11 8.09 -0.21
C TYR A 118 13.45 8.58 -0.76
N ARG A 119 14.26 7.72 -1.41
CA ARG A 119 15.50 8.16 -2.06
C ARG A 119 15.23 9.13 -3.20
N VAL A 120 14.18 8.88 -4.00
CA VAL A 120 13.73 9.81 -5.04
C VAL A 120 13.26 11.13 -4.43
N ALA A 121 12.41 11.06 -3.40
CA ALA A 121 11.94 12.26 -2.70
C ALA A 121 13.09 13.09 -2.13
N ALA A 122 14.03 12.46 -1.43
CA ALA A 122 15.20 13.11 -0.86
C ALA A 122 16.08 13.77 -1.93
N SER A 123 16.31 13.08 -3.06
CA SER A 123 17.05 13.63 -4.21
C SER A 123 16.34 14.85 -4.83
N ALA A 124 15.01 14.91 -4.75
CA ALA A 124 14.20 16.05 -5.18
C ALA A 124 14.07 17.16 -4.12
N GLY A 125 14.80 17.06 -2.99
CA GLY A 125 14.80 18.05 -1.93
C GLY A 125 13.75 17.84 -0.83
N TYR A 126 13.21 16.62 -0.70
CA TYR A 126 12.24 16.23 0.33
C TYR A 126 12.84 15.16 1.26
N PRO A 127 13.71 15.54 2.22
CA PRO A 127 14.25 14.58 3.18
C PRO A 127 13.14 13.93 4.03
N PRO A 128 13.35 12.68 4.50
CA PRO A 128 12.43 12.04 5.43
C PRO A 128 12.24 12.87 6.70
N TYR A 129 11.00 13.05 7.11
CA TYR A 129 10.64 13.58 8.41
C TYR A 129 10.81 12.49 9.47
N LEU A 130 11.64 12.77 10.49
CA LEU A 130 11.96 11.84 11.55
C LEU A 130 11.41 12.28 12.92
N GLY A 131 10.54 13.29 12.97
CA GLY A 131 10.00 13.84 14.22
C GLY A 131 10.47 15.27 14.50
N GLY A 132 9.83 15.91 15.50
CA GLY A 132 10.09 17.31 15.88
C GLY A 132 9.13 18.30 15.22
N THR A 133 9.55 19.54 15.03
CA THR A 133 8.70 20.56 14.36
C THR A 133 8.53 20.23 12.88
N PRO A 134 7.31 20.30 12.31
CA PRO A 134 7.09 20.17 10.88
C PRO A 134 8.00 21.11 10.08
N ARG A 135 8.52 20.64 8.96
CA ARG A 135 9.35 21.42 8.04
C ARG A 135 8.75 21.39 6.65
N ASP A 136 8.85 22.51 5.95
CA ASP A 136 8.52 22.56 4.53
C ASP A 136 9.44 21.63 3.74
N ARG A 137 8.90 21.11 2.64
CA ARG A 137 9.57 20.16 1.74
C ARG A 137 10.13 18.96 2.47
N THR A 138 9.26 18.19 3.09
CA THR A 138 9.65 16.95 3.77
C THR A 138 8.86 15.77 3.22
N ALA A 139 9.46 14.58 3.27
CA ALA A 139 8.78 13.33 3.01
C ALA A 139 8.25 12.74 4.33
N LEU A 140 6.95 12.55 4.43
CA LEU A 140 6.25 12.07 5.63
C LEU A 140 5.93 10.58 5.47
N GLU A 141 6.30 9.75 6.45
CA GLU A 141 5.76 8.39 6.54
C GLU A 141 4.32 8.46 7.04
N VAL A 142 3.40 7.93 6.24
CA VAL A 142 2.00 7.77 6.61
C VAL A 142 1.64 6.30 6.56
N PHE A 143 0.77 5.86 7.45
CA PHE A 143 0.10 4.56 7.32
C PHE A 143 -1.41 4.83 7.18
N PRO A 144 -1.96 4.85 5.95
CA PRO A 144 -3.34 5.24 5.68
C PRO A 144 -4.36 4.53 6.55
N TYR A 145 -4.16 3.25 6.86
CA TYR A 145 -5.05 2.54 7.77
C TYR A 145 -5.10 3.16 9.19
N ALA A 146 -3.97 3.60 9.75
CA ALA A 146 -3.98 4.34 11.01
C ALA A 146 -4.67 5.71 10.85
N SER A 147 -4.48 6.40 9.73
CA SER A 147 -5.17 7.66 9.43
C SER A 147 -6.70 7.49 9.44
N TYR A 148 -7.24 6.48 8.74
CA TYR A 148 -8.68 6.22 8.76
C TYR A 148 -9.19 5.89 10.15
N VAL A 149 -8.47 5.06 10.91
CA VAL A 149 -8.88 4.69 12.28
C VAL A 149 -8.90 5.91 13.20
N ALA A 150 -7.86 6.74 13.12
CA ALA A 150 -7.73 7.94 13.93
C ALA A 150 -8.84 8.95 13.62
N LEU A 151 -9.16 9.16 12.34
CA LEU A 151 -10.24 10.04 11.90
C LEU A 151 -11.62 9.49 12.27
N ALA A 152 -11.82 8.18 12.18
CA ALA A 152 -13.09 7.53 12.48
C ALA A 152 -13.37 7.35 13.98
N GLY A 153 -12.34 7.39 14.83
CA GLY A 153 -12.43 6.98 16.24
C GLY A 153 -12.70 5.47 16.41
N CYS A 154 -12.57 4.65 15.36
CA CYS A 154 -12.86 3.23 15.42
C CYS A 154 -12.18 2.41 14.31
N LEU A 155 -12.00 1.11 14.56
CA LEU A 155 -11.48 0.13 13.60
C LEU A 155 -12.55 -0.26 12.57
N SER A 156 -12.14 -0.46 11.32
CA SER A 156 -13.05 -0.92 10.26
C SER A 156 -13.90 -2.13 10.68
N ALA A 157 -15.19 -2.10 10.30
CA ALA A 157 -16.12 -3.22 10.50
C ALA A 157 -15.74 -4.50 9.72
N GLY A 158 -14.73 -4.45 8.84
CA GLY A 158 -14.09 -5.61 8.22
C GLY A 158 -13.80 -5.45 6.73
N ARG A 159 -13.15 -6.47 6.13
CA ARG A 159 -12.64 -6.40 4.74
C ARG A 159 -13.71 -6.08 3.70
N ARG A 160 -14.94 -6.53 3.91
CA ARG A 160 -16.09 -6.33 3.01
C ARG A 160 -16.41 -4.85 2.80
N TRP A 161 -16.26 -4.04 3.85
CA TRP A 161 -16.69 -2.65 3.88
C TRP A 161 -15.52 -1.67 3.66
N ARG A 162 -14.31 -2.20 3.41
CA ARG A 162 -13.07 -1.43 3.51
C ARG A 162 -13.03 -0.22 2.60
N LEU A 163 -13.35 -0.37 1.31
CA LEU A 163 -13.29 0.74 0.36
C LEU A 163 -14.36 1.79 0.66
N GLY A 164 -15.62 1.38 0.84
CA GLY A 164 -16.72 2.30 1.17
C GLY A 164 -16.49 3.04 2.48
N TRP A 165 -16.00 2.34 3.51
CA TRP A 165 -15.64 2.94 4.80
C TRP A 165 -14.52 3.98 4.62
N ARG A 166 -13.43 3.64 3.95
CA ARG A 166 -12.33 4.59 3.68
C ARG A 166 -12.79 5.83 2.94
N ARG A 167 -13.61 5.67 1.89
CA ARG A 167 -14.20 6.79 1.17
C ARG A 167 -15.07 7.66 2.09
N SER A 168 -15.95 7.05 2.89
CA SER A 168 -16.80 7.81 3.83
C SER A 168 -16.00 8.60 4.86
N ILE A 169 -14.81 8.11 5.27
CA ILE A 169 -13.92 8.85 6.18
C ILE A 169 -13.26 10.03 5.46
N LEU A 170 -12.86 9.88 4.20
CA LEU A 170 -12.34 10.99 3.39
C LEU A 170 -13.44 12.04 3.12
N ASP A 171 -14.65 11.60 2.77
CA ASP A 171 -15.80 12.48 2.54
C ASP A 171 -16.15 13.27 3.82
N ALA A 172 -16.19 12.61 4.98
CA ALA A 172 -16.39 13.25 6.28
C ALA A 172 -15.23 14.19 6.67
N GLY A 173 -14.02 13.90 6.19
CA GLY A 173 -12.85 14.77 6.30
C GLY A 173 -12.84 15.94 5.32
N GLY A 174 -13.89 16.11 4.51
CA GLY A 174 -14.03 17.21 3.56
C GLY A 174 -13.29 17.00 2.23
N VAL A 175 -12.76 15.80 1.97
CA VAL A 175 -12.03 15.54 0.73
C VAL A 175 -12.98 15.49 -0.46
N VAL A 176 -12.66 16.28 -1.49
CA VAL A 176 -13.43 16.35 -2.74
C VAL A 176 -12.54 16.14 -3.97
N GLY A 177 -13.14 15.82 -5.12
CA GLY A 177 -12.45 15.65 -6.39
C GLY A 177 -11.84 14.27 -6.64
N LEU A 178 -11.96 13.34 -5.68
CA LEU A 178 -11.49 11.96 -5.89
C LEU A 178 -12.40 11.20 -6.88
N PRO A 179 -11.85 10.54 -7.93
CA PRO A 179 -12.66 9.83 -8.91
C PRO A 179 -13.63 8.81 -8.27
N ALA A 180 -14.85 8.71 -8.80
CA ALA A 180 -15.88 7.81 -8.27
C ALA A 180 -15.46 6.33 -8.36
N ASP A 181 -14.69 5.98 -9.39
CA ASP A 181 -14.13 4.64 -9.64
C ASP A 181 -12.73 4.43 -9.04
N ALA A 182 -12.23 5.39 -8.26
CA ALA A 182 -10.92 5.29 -7.63
C ALA A 182 -10.78 3.99 -6.82
N GLY A 183 -9.73 3.24 -7.17
CA GLY A 183 -9.33 2.02 -6.47
C GLY A 183 -8.80 2.30 -5.07
N ILE A 184 -8.55 1.23 -4.33
CA ILE A 184 -8.11 1.33 -2.94
C ILE A 184 -6.74 2.00 -2.78
N ASP A 185 -5.83 1.76 -3.72
CA ASP A 185 -4.48 2.32 -3.74
C ASP A 185 -4.55 3.86 -3.88
N LEU A 186 -5.37 4.38 -4.81
CA LEU A 186 -5.56 5.82 -4.98
C LEU A 186 -6.32 6.48 -3.81
N VAL A 187 -7.26 5.75 -3.20
CA VAL A 187 -7.95 6.18 -1.97
C VAL A 187 -6.95 6.29 -0.81
N ASP A 188 -6.00 5.35 -0.70
CA ASP A 188 -4.94 5.39 0.31
C ASP A 188 -3.93 6.52 0.05
N ALA A 189 -3.59 6.80 -1.21
CA ALA A 189 -2.82 7.98 -1.59
C ALA A 189 -3.53 9.29 -1.20
N ALA A 190 -4.85 9.39 -1.38
CA ALA A 190 -5.63 10.55 -0.94
C ALA A 190 -5.62 10.71 0.60
N ALA A 191 -5.71 9.60 1.34
CA ALA A 191 -5.59 9.62 2.80
C ALA A 191 -4.18 10.02 3.26
N ALA A 192 -3.14 9.62 2.54
CA ALA A 192 -1.77 10.09 2.78
C ALA A 192 -1.66 11.60 2.59
N ALA A 193 -2.22 12.13 1.48
CA ALA A 193 -2.24 13.57 1.21
C ALA A 193 -2.98 14.36 2.30
N LEU A 194 -4.19 13.93 2.67
CA LEU A 194 -4.97 14.54 3.75
C LEU A 194 -4.21 14.51 5.09
N THR A 195 -3.51 13.41 5.38
CA THR A 195 -2.70 13.28 6.60
C THR A 195 -1.58 14.31 6.63
N GLY A 196 -0.84 14.45 5.52
CA GLY A 196 0.21 15.47 5.42
C GLY A 196 -0.34 16.89 5.51
N GLU A 197 -1.48 17.16 4.88
CA GLU A 197 -2.11 18.48 4.89
C GLU A 197 -2.52 18.89 6.32
N ARG A 198 -3.21 18.01 7.05
CA ARG A 198 -3.57 18.25 8.45
C ARG A 198 -2.36 18.39 9.35
N PHE A 199 -1.32 17.59 9.12
CA PHE A 199 -0.07 17.68 9.87
C PHE A 199 0.61 19.04 9.70
N LEU A 200 0.72 19.55 8.46
CA LEU A 200 1.29 20.87 8.18
C LEU A 200 0.45 22.03 8.75
N ARG A 201 -0.86 21.84 8.90
CA ARG A 201 -1.76 22.81 9.57
C ARG A 201 -1.67 22.81 11.10
N GLY A 202 -0.93 21.86 11.70
CA GLY A 202 -0.84 21.71 13.16
C GLY A 202 -1.96 20.87 13.78
N ASP A 203 -2.83 20.27 12.96
CA ASP A 203 -3.91 19.39 13.41
C ASP A 203 -3.46 17.92 13.51
N GLY A 204 -2.23 17.62 13.10
CA GLY A 204 -1.66 16.28 13.10
C GLY A 204 -0.61 16.06 14.19
N GLY A 205 -0.17 14.82 14.30
CA GLY A 205 0.87 14.39 15.22
C GLY A 205 1.70 13.26 14.61
N PHE A 206 2.57 12.65 15.40
CA PHE A 206 3.33 11.48 14.98
C PHE A 206 3.59 10.53 16.16
N ILE A 207 3.90 9.29 15.83
CA ILE A 207 4.31 8.25 16.79
C ILE A 207 5.57 7.54 16.29
N GLY A 208 6.40 7.06 17.21
CA GLY A 208 7.61 6.32 16.88
C GLY A 208 8.84 6.87 17.57
N ASP A 209 9.99 6.48 17.03
CA ASP A 209 11.30 6.93 17.49
C ASP A 209 12.07 7.48 16.28
N PRO A 210 12.61 8.70 16.35
CA PRO A 210 13.32 9.33 15.23
C PRO A 210 14.42 8.49 14.59
N ARG A 211 15.04 7.57 15.36
CA ARG A 211 16.11 6.69 14.86
C ARG A 211 15.58 5.63 13.90
N GLU A 212 14.33 5.19 14.05
CA GLU A 212 13.67 4.18 13.21
C GLU A 212 12.63 4.79 12.24
N GLY A 213 12.47 6.12 12.26
CA GLY A 213 11.38 6.83 11.60
C GLY A 213 10.11 6.91 12.45
N VAL A 214 9.24 7.85 12.07
CA VAL A 214 7.97 8.13 12.76
C VAL A 214 6.82 8.02 11.78
N ILE A 215 5.66 7.54 12.23
CA ILE A 215 4.43 7.55 11.45
C ILE A 215 3.65 8.82 11.78
N VAL A 216 3.39 9.63 10.76
CA VAL A 216 2.59 10.86 10.82
C VAL A 216 1.10 10.51 10.75
N LEU A 217 0.31 11.26 11.53
CA LEU A 217 -1.11 11.01 11.77
C LEU A 217 -1.93 12.29 11.55
N PRO A 218 -3.19 12.16 11.10
CA PRO A 218 -4.06 13.29 10.80
C PRO A 218 -4.74 13.90 12.05
N VAL A 219 -4.31 13.48 13.24
CA VAL A 219 -4.82 13.93 14.54
C VAL A 219 -3.64 14.19 15.48
N PRO A 220 -3.77 15.07 16.50
CA PRO A 220 -2.64 15.41 17.37
C PRO A 220 -2.16 14.22 18.23
N ALA A 221 -3.08 13.33 18.60
CA ALA A 221 -2.79 12.14 19.38
C ALA A 221 -3.78 11.02 19.05
N LEU A 222 -3.33 9.76 19.16
CA LEU A 222 -4.21 8.60 19.07
C LEU A 222 -4.86 8.30 20.42
N GLU A 223 -6.08 7.77 20.38
CA GLU A 223 -6.70 7.14 21.55
C GLU A 223 -5.85 5.99 22.10
N ASP A 224 -6.02 5.68 23.38
CA ASP A 224 -5.34 4.56 24.04
C ASP A 224 -5.73 3.20 23.46
N ARG A 225 -6.96 3.08 22.94
CA ARG A 225 -7.44 1.86 22.30
C ARG A 225 -8.68 2.09 21.44
N TYR A 226 -8.64 1.58 20.21
CA TYR A 226 -9.77 1.63 19.30
C TYR A 226 -10.64 0.37 19.39
N ARG A 227 -11.96 0.57 19.33
CA ARG A 227 -12.96 -0.50 19.17
C ARG A 227 -13.40 -0.60 17.71
N ARG A 228 -14.02 -1.70 17.32
CA ARG A 228 -14.59 -1.80 15.96
C ARG A 228 -15.78 -0.85 15.84
N CYS A 229 -15.87 -0.20 14.69
CA CYS A 229 -17.04 0.58 14.33
C CYS A 229 -18.28 -0.34 14.32
N PRO A 230 -19.47 0.20 14.64
CA PRO A 230 -20.73 -0.48 14.39
C PRO A 230 -20.79 -0.97 12.93
N GLN A 231 -21.42 -2.12 12.72
CA GLN A 231 -21.71 -2.54 11.34
C GLN A 231 -22.79 -1.61 10.78
N PRO A 232 -22.64 -1.09 9.55
CA PRO A 232 -23.68 -0.27 8.96
C PRO A 232 -24.97 -1.11 8.81
N GLU A 233 -26.03 -0.71 9.51
CA GLU A 233 -27.23 -1.56 9.70
C GLU A 233 -28.03 -1.81 8.42
N ASN A 234 -27.85 -1.03 7.35
CA ASN A 234 -28.60 -1.19 6.09
C ASN A 234 -27.80 -0.77 4.85
N ALA A 235 -26.53 -1.18 4.73
CA ALA A 235 -25.81 -0.95 3.49
C ALA A 235 -26.29 -1.97 2.42
N PRO A 236 -26.78 -1.54 1.24
CA PRO A 236 -27.14 -2.46 0.18
C PRO A 236 -25.91 -3.33 -0.07
N ALA A 237 -26.10 -4.65 -0.02
CA ALA A 237 -25.06 -5.57 -0.40
C ALA A 237 -24.67 -5.18 -1.82
N GLN A 238 -23.53 -4.49 -1.99
CA GLN A 238 -23.01 -4.17 -3.31
C GLN A 238 -23.12 -5.47 -4.09
N ALA A 239 -24.02 -5.43 -5.08
CA ALA A 239 -24.36 -6.57 -5.89
C ALA A 239 -23.02 -7.15 -6.27
N ARG A 240 -22.79 -8.42 -5.91
CA ARG A 240 -21.61 -9.15 -6.37
C ARG A 240 -21.52 -8.81 -7.84
N LEU A 241 -20.57 -7.96 -8.24
CA LEU A 241 -20.14 -7.92 -9.62
C LEU A 241 -19.68 -9.35 -9.81
N ARG A 242 -20.59 -10.17 -10.36
CA ARG A 242 -20.31 -11.52 -10.78
C ARG A 242 -19.28 -11.27 -11.85
N VAL A 243 -18.00 -11.29 -11.49
CA VAL A 243 -16.92 -11.39 -12.45
C VAL A 243 -17.35 -12.54 -13.32
N ALA A 244 -17.71 -12.24 -14.57
CA ALA A 244 -18.31 -13.20 -15.47
C ALA A 244 -17.42 -14.44 -15.43
N ARG A 245 -17.99 -15.53 -14.95
CA ARG A 245 -17.30 -16.80 -14.78
C ARG A 245 -16.87 -17.23 -16.19
N ARG A 246 -15.59 -17.06 -16.52
CA ARG A 246 -15.05 -17.50 -17.82
C ARG A 246 -15.03 -19.02 -17.85
N LEU A 247 -15.18 -19.60 -19.03
CA LEU A 247 -14.94 -21.03 -19.23
C LEU A 247 -13.43 -21.27 -19.33
N CYS A 248 -12.99 -22.40 -18.80
CA CYS A 248 -11.60 -22.83 -18.84
C CYS A 248 -11.12 -22.91 -20.29
N GLU A 249 -10.02 -22.23 -20.63
CA GLU A 249 -9.48 -22.19 -21.99
C GLU A 249 -8.92 -23.54 -22.48
N CYS A 250 -8.91 -24.59 -21.63
CA CYS A 250 -8.61 -25.95 -22.09
C CYS A 250 -9.78 -26.65 -22.78
N GLY A 251 -10.96 -26.03 -22.81
CA GLY A 251 -12.17 -26.56 -23.45
C GLY A 251 -13.00 -27.51 -22.58
N CYS A 252 -12.68 -27.69 -21.29
CA CYS A 252 -13.43 -28.61 -20.41
C CYS A 252 -14.78 -28.09 -19.93
N GLY A 253 -15.18 -26.87 -20.30
CA GLY A 253 -16.39 -26.22 -19.78
C GLY A 253 -16.32 -25.81 -18.31
N GLY A 254 -15.21 -26.08 -17.61
CA GLY A 254 -15.04 -25.73 -16.20
C GLY A 254 -15.04 -24.22 -15.98
N SER A 255 -15.79 -23.76 -14.98
CA SER A 255 -15.87 -22.34 -14.64
C SER A 255 -14.64 -21.86 -13.86
N VAL A 256 -13.99 -20.77 -14.32
CA VAL A 256 -12.74 -20.27 -13.74
C VAL A 256 -12.79 -18.78 -13.40
N ARG A 257 -12.04 -18.37 -12.37
CA ARG A 257 -11.79 -16.95 -12.03
C ARG A 257 -10.58 -16.36 -12.75
N ARG A 258 -9.68 -17.22 -13.27
CA ARG A 258 -8.49 -16.87 -14.05
C ARG A 258 -8.62 -17.48 -15.46
N ARG A 259 -7.58 -18.12 -15.98
CA ARG A 259 -7.52 -18.70 -17.34
C ARG A 259 -7.84 -20.20 -17.38
N PHE A 260 -7.43 -20.95 -16.35
CA PHE A 260 -7.55 -22.41 -16.29
C PHE A 260 -8.01 -22.87 -14.91
N VAL A 261 -8.66 -24.04 -14.86
CA VAL A 261 -8.85 -24.82 -13.62
C VAL A 261 -7.47 -25.22 -13.09
N PRO A 262 -7.23 -25.28 -11.76
CA PRO A 262 -5.95 -25.74 -11.22
C PRO A 262 -5.47 -27.04 -11.88
N GLY A 263 -4.21 -27.05 -12.34
CA GLY A 263 -3.60 -28.18 -13.05
C GLY A 263 -3.94 -28.32 -14.54
N HIS A 264 -5.00 -27.68 -15.05
CA HIS A 264 -5.39 -27.81 -16.47
C HIS A 264 -4.43 -27.12 -17.44
N ALA A 265 -3.79 -26.02 -17.01
CA ALA A 265 -2.78 -25.34 -17.82
C ALA A 265 -1.62 -26.29 -18.18
N SER A 266 -1.10 -27.01 -17.18
CA SER A 266 -0.01 -27.98 -17.36
C SER A 266 -0.44 -29.16 -18.23
N LYS A 267 -1.63 -29.72 -18.00
CA LYS A 267 -2.17 -30.83 -18.81
C LYS A 267 -2.35 -30.44 -20.28
N LEU A 268 -2.99 -29.29 -20.53
CA LEU A 268 -3.19 -28.77 -21.89
C LEU A 268 -1.85 -28.50 -22.57
N ARG A 269 -0.91 -27.86 -21.87
CA ARG A 269 0.43 -27.59 -22.38
C ARG A 269 1.17 -28.87 -22.77
N SER A 270 1.21 -29.87 -21.89
CA SER A 270 1.87 -31.16 -22.18
C SER A 270 1.24 -31.88 -23.37
N ARG A 271 -0.09 -31.82 -23.52
CA ARG A 271 -0.78 -32.41 -24.67
C ARG A 271 -0.41 -31.67 -25.97
N LEU A 272 -0.55 -30.35 -26.01
CA LEU A 272 -0.24 -29.54 -27.18
C LEU A 272 1.23 -29.65 -27.60
N LEU A 273 2.17 -29.76 -26.64
CA LEU A 273 3.59 -29.99 -26.94
C LEU A 273 3.86 -31.37 -27.56
N ARG A 274 3.06 -32.40 -27.23
CA ARG A 274 3.15 -33.70 -27.90
C ARG A 274 2.56 -33.65 -29.30
N GLU A 275 1.40 -33.00 -29.45
CA GLU A 275 0.69 -32.86 -30.73
C GLU A 275 1.47 -31.99 -31.73
N ALA A 276 2.14 -30.94 -31.27
CA ALA A 276 2.98 -30.07 -32.10
C ALA A 276 4.16 -30.80 -32.75
N ARG A 277 4.62 -31.92 -32.17
CA ARG A 277 5.65 -32.78 -32.79
C ARG A 277 5.13 -33.55 -34.01
N VAL A 278 3.80 -33.63 -34.18
CA VAL A 278 3.14 -34.46 -35.19
C VAL A 278 2.34 -33.60 -36.19
N GLY A 279 2.00 -32.34 -35.87
CA GLY A 279 1.30 -31.46 -36.81
C GLY A 279 1.19 -29.99 -36.40
N ARG A 280 0.89 -29.12 -37.39
CA ARG A 280 0.94 -27.65 -37.27
C ARG A 280 -0.18 -27.03 -36.42
N ALA A 281 -1.35 -27.66 -36.32
CA ALA A 281 -2.51 -27.09 -35.61
C ALA A 281 -2.27 -26.83 -34.10
N ALA A 282 -1.44 -27.66 -33.47
CA ALA A 282 -1.10 -27.48 -32.06
C ALA A 282 -0.12 -26.33 -31.80
N GLU A 283 0.69 -25.94 -32.80
CA GLU A 283 1.61 -24.80 -32.70
C GLU A 283 0.86 -23.47 -32.63
N ASP A 284 -0.18 -23.29 -33.44
CA ASP A 284 -1.02 -22.08 -33.42
C ASP A 284 -1.72 -21.91 -32.06
N GLN A 285 -2.20 -23.01 -31.48
CA GLN A 285 -2.80 -22.97 -30.15
C GLN A 285 -1.75 -22.67 -29.06
N LEU A 286 -0.55 -23.23 -29.15
CA LEU A 286 0.56 -22.87 -28.25
C LEU A 286 0.95 -21.39 -28.40
N ARG A 287 0.93 -20.83 -29.61
CA ARG A 287 1.20 -19.41 -29.90
C ARG A 287 0.15 -18.51 -29.27
N ARG A 288 -1.14 -18.79 -29.49
CA ARG A 288 -2.27 -18.07 -28.89
C ARG A 288 -2.22 -18.11 -27.35
N LEU A 289 -1.78 -19.21 -26.76
CA LEU A 289 -1.68 -19.35 -25.31
C LEU A 289 -0.40 -18.71 -24.72
N GLY A 290 0.54 -18.27 -25.56
CA GLY A 290 1.80 -17.65 -25.14
C GLY A 290 2.86 -18.65 -24.69
N TRP A 291 2.74 -19.93 -25.06
CA TRP A 291 3.61 -21.02 -24.59
C TRP A 291 4.71 -21.43 -25.57
N LEU A 292 4.77 -20.81 -26.76
CA LEU A 292 5.74 -21.15 -27.81
C LEU A 292 7.20 -20.85 -27.42
N ARG A 293 7.45 -19.82 -26.58
CA ARG A 293 8.80 -19.37 -26.19
C ARG A 293 9.64 -20.40 -25.41
N HIS A 294 9.13 -21.61 -25.16
CA HIS A 294 9.87 -22.71 -24.52
C HIS A 294 10.27 -23.82 -25.49
N LEU A 295 9.88 -23.74 -26.77
CA LEU A 295 10.33 -24.67 -27.80
C LEU A 295 11.72 -24.30 -28.35
N GLU A 296 12.03 -23.00 -28.46
CA GLU A 296 13.29 -22.50 -29.06
C GLU A 296 14.55 -22.72 -28.20
N LYS A 297 14.42 -23.17 -26.94
CA LYS A 297 15.57 -23.41 -26.04
C LYS A 297 16.09 -24.85 -26.02
N ARG A 298 15.56 -25.75 -26.86
CA ARG A 298 16.12 -27.10 -27.03
C ARG A 298 16.41 -27.33 -28.51
N GLY A 299 17.63 -26.99 -28.91
CA GLY A 299 18.19 -27.39 -30.20
C GLY A 299 18.17 -28.91 -30.36
N PRO A 300 18.30 -29.43 -31.59
CA PRO A 300 18.25 -30.86 -31.85
C PRO A 300 19.38 -31.59 -31.10
N PRO A 301 19.13 -32.82 -30.61
CA PRO A 301 20.17 -33.62 -29.97
C PRO A 301 21.25 -33.99 -31.00
N THR A 302 22.51 -33.73 -30.65
CA THR A 302 23.69 -34.39 -31.23
C THR A 302 23.77 -35.83 -30.76
#